data_AF-E1SM61-F1
#
_entry.id   AF-E1SM61-F1
#
_cell.length_a   1.000
_cell.length_b   1.000
_cell.length_c   1.000
_cell.angle_alpha   90.00
_cell.angle_beta   90.00
_cell.angle_gamma   90.00
#
_symmetry.space_group_name_H-M   'P 1'
#
loop_
_entity.id
_entity.type
_entity.pdbx_description
1 polymer ?
#
loop_
_entity_poly.entity_id
_entity_poly.type
_entity_poly.pdbx_seq_one_letter_code
_entity_poly.pdbx_strand_id
1 'polypeptide(L)' 'MLTRLLIVLTILIAGNVYWWVRYRQAETNRNIDGREREAQLDALQDRWVQFTCISILLIMLLAPLGNAVLQSQ' A
#
# COMPACT_ATOMS: atom_id res chain seq x y z
N MET A 1 -11.27 -20.11 4.18
CA MET A 1 -9.79 -19.93 4.16
C MET A 1 -9.33 -19.14 2.94
N LEU A 2 -9.56 -19.63 1.72
CA LEU A 2 -9.25 -18.94 0.45
C LEU A 2 -9.79 -17.50 0.40
N THR A 3 -11.06 -17.29 0.80
CA THR A 3 -11.71 -15.96 0.77
C THR A 3 -11.01 -14.91 1.64
N ARG A 4 -10.44 -15.29 2.78
CA ARG A 4 -9.73 -14.35 3.68
C ARG A 4 -8.38 -13.92 3.07
N LEU A 5 -7.64 -14.87 2.49
CA LEU A 5 -6.41 -14.59 1.74
C LEU A 5 -6.67 -13.71 0.51
N LEU A 6 -7.77 -13.98 -0.20
CA LEU A 6 -8.19 -13.16 -1.35
C LEU A 6 -8.51 -11.72 -0.92
N ILE A 7 -9.19 -11.52 0.22
CA ILE A 7 -9.46 -10.17 0.74
C ILE A 7 -8.15 -9.42 1.04
N VAL A 8 -7.19 -10.06 1.71
CA VAL A 8 -5.88 -9.45 2.00
C VAL A 8 -5.13 -9.09 0.72
N LEU A 9 -5.14 -10.01 -0.26
CA LEU A 9 -4.54 -9.77 -1.57
C LEU A 9 -5.21 -8.60 -2.31
N THR A 10 -6.53 -8.53 -2.31
CA THR A 10 -7.28 -7.42 -2.93
C THR A 10 -6.96 -6.09 -2.27
N ILE A 11 -6.86 -6.03 -0.94
CA ILE A 11 -6.47 -4.80 -0.21
C ILE A 11 -5.06 -4.36 -0.61
N LEU A 12 -4.10 -5.29 -0.69
CA LEU A 12 -2.75 -4.99 -1.12
C LEU A 12 -2.70 -4.46 -2.57
N ILE A 13 -3.40 -5.12 -3.49
CA ILE A 13 -3.46 -4.68 -4.89
C ILE A 13 -4.11 -3.30 -4.98
N ALA A 14 -5.25 -3.10 -4.31
CA ALA A 14 -5.97 -1.83 -4.33
C ALA A 14 -5.12 -0.69 -3.75
N GLY A 15 -4.40 -0.94 -2.65
CA GLY A 15 -3.48 0.03 -2.06
C GLY A 15 -2.35 0.42 -3.03
N ASN A 16 -1.72 -0.55 -3.69
CA ASN A 16 -0.67 -0.28 -4.67
C ASN A 16 -1.21 0.49 -5.89
N VAL A 17 -2.39 0.12 -6.40
CA VAL A 17 -3.03 0.83 -7.50
C VAL A 17 -3.37 2.28 -7.11
N TYR A 18 -3.87 2.50 -5.89
CA TYR A 18 -4.15 3.84 -5.38
C TYR A 18 -2.90 4.73 -5.40
N TRP A 19 -1.78 4.25 -4.84
CA TRP A 19 -0.53 5.02 -4.81
C TRP A 19 0.04 5.25 -6.21
N TRP A 20 -0.04 4.25 -7.09
CA TRP A 20 0.35 4.39 -8.49
C TRP A 20 -0.43 5.50 -9.21
N VAL A 21 -1.75 5.54 -9.04
CA VAL A 21 -2.60 6.58 -9.64
C VAL A 21 -2.22 7.97 -9.11
N ARG A 22 -1.97 8.10 -7.79
CA ARG A 22 -1.56 9.37 -7.18
C ARG A 22 -0.20 9.85 -7.68
N TYR A 23 0.76 8.94 -7.84
CA TYR A 23 2.07 9.23 -8.41
C TYR A 23 1.95 9.73 -9.86
N ARG A 24 1.20 9.02 -10.71
CA ARG A 24 0.92 9.42 -12.10
C ARG A 24 0.25 10.80 -12.21
N GLN A 25 -0.69 11.09 -11.31
CA GLN A 25 -1.36 12.40 -11.27
C GLN A 25 -0.39 13.53 -10.90
N ALA A 26 0.48 13.31 -9.92
CA ALA A 26 1.48 14.31 -9.53
C ALA A 26 2.53 14.53 -10.63
N GLU A 27 2.97 13.46 -11.30
CA GLU A 27 3.94 13.50 -12.39
C GLU A 27 3.43 14.31 -13.61
N THR A 28 2.15 14.10 -13.95
CA THR A 28 1.50 14.77 -15.10
C THR A 28 1.03 16.19 -14.81
N ASN A 29 1.07 16.64 -13.55
CA ASN A 29 0.63 17.97 -13.18
C ASN A 29 1.63 19.05 -13.65
N ARG A 30 1.43 19.56 -14.86
CA ARG A 30 2.28 20.60 -15.49
C ARG A 30 2.07 22.01 -14.97
N ASN A 31 1.09 22.23 -14.08
CA ASN A 31 0.76 23.56 -13.57
C ASN A 31 1.62 24.01 -12.38
N ILE A 32 2.48 23.13 -11.85
CA ILE A 32 3.37 23.41 -10.73
C ILE A 32 4.83 23.41 -11.19
N ASP A 33 5.62 24.29 -10.56
CA ASP A 33 7.05 24.43 -10.80
C ASP A 33 7.76 23.08 -10.63
N GLY A 34 8.80 22.84 -11.44
CA GLY A 34 9.48 21.54 -11.50
C GLY A 34 9.99 21.09 -10.13
N ARG A 35 10.51 22.03 -9.34
CA ARG A 35 11.03 21.78 -7.99
C ARG A 35 9.93 21.44 -6.97
N GLU A 36 8.77 22.07 -7.10
CA GLU A 36 7.61 21.78 -6.25
C GLU A 36 7.01 20.41 -6.59
N ARG A 37 7.00 20.04 -7.89
CA ARG A 37 6.58 18.70 -8.33
C ARG A 37 7.50 17.61 -7.78
N GLU A 38 8.82 17.80 -7.85
CA GLU A 38 9.78 16.84 -7.30
C GLU A 38 9.57 16.65 -5.79
N ALA A 39 9.38 17.72 -5.02
CA ALA A 39 9.08 17.62 -3.59
C ALA A 39 7.77 16.87 -3.30
N GLN A 40 6.75 17.05 -4.15
CA GLN A 40 5.48 16.31 -4.02
C GLN A 40 5.63 14.83 -4.36
N LEU A 41 6.42 14.49 -5.39
CA LEU A 41 6.69 13.10 -5.78
C LEU A 41 7.49 12.38 -4.68
N ASP A 42 8.48 13.05 -4.09
CA ASP A 42 9.29 12.50 -3.01
C ASP A 42 8.44 12.25 -1.76
N ALA A 43 7.57 13.21 -1.38
CA ALA A 43 6.62 13.02 -0.30
C ALA A 43 5.59 11.91 -0.57
N LEU A 44 5.16 11.72 -1.82
CA LEU A 44 4.29 10.62 -2.22
C LEU A 44 5.00 9.27 -2.10
N GLN A 45 6.26 9.20 -2.51
CA GLN A 45 7.08 8.00 -2.41
C GLN A 45 7.31 7.61 -0.96
N ASP A 46 7.65 8.56 -0.08
CA ASP A 46 7.82 8.30 1.36
C ASP A 46 6.54 7.74 1.98
N ARG A 47 5.38 8.34 1.69
CA ARG A 47 4.08 7.85 2.17
C ARG A 47 3.73 6.46 1.63
N TRP A 48 4.07 6.17 0.38
CA TRP A 48 3.86 4.84 -0.20
C TRP A 48 4.72 3.78 0.48
N VAL A 49 5.98 4.09 0.78
CA VAL A 49 6.87 3.21 1.57
C VAL A 49 6.32 2.99 2.97
N GLN A 50 5.88 4.05 3.67
CA GLN A 50 5.27 3.94 4.99
C GLN A 50 4.01 3.07 4.98
N PHE A 51 3.12 3.25 4.00
CA PHE A 51 1.94 2.41 3.82
C PHE A 51 2.31 0.93 3.64
N THR A 52 3.32 0.66 2.82
CA THR A 52 3.82 -0.69 2.57
C THR A 52 4.39 -1.30 3.85
N CYS A 53 5.17 -0.53 4.61
CA CYS A 53 5.73 -0.95 5.90
C CYS A 53 4.63 -1.32 6.91
N ILE A 54 3.61 -0.47 7.07
CA ILE A 54 2.47 -0.73 7.96
C ILE A 54 1.70 -1.97 7.50
N SER A 55 1.49 -2.12 6.19
CA SER A 55 0.80 -3.28 5.63
C SER A 55 1.55 -4.58 5.93
N ILE A 56 2.88 -4.59 5.79
CA ILE A 56 3.72 -5.76 6.13
C ILE A 56 3.65 -6.06 7.63
N LEU A 57 3.74 -5.05 8.49
CA LEU A 57 3.61 -5.24 9.94
C LEU A 57 2.27 -5.85 10.32
N LEU A 58 1.17 -5.36 9.74
CA LEU A 58 -0.16 -5.91 9.95
C LEU A 58 -0.25 -7.37 9.48
N ILE A 59 0.33 -7.69 8.32
CA ILE A 59 0.36 -9.07 7.82
C ILE A 59 1.16 -9.96 8.77
N MET A 60 2.34 -9.53 9.23
CA MET A 60 3.17 -10.29 10.17
C MET A 60 2.45 -10.53 11.50
N LEU A 61 1.66 -9.56 11.97
CA LEU A 61 0.91 -9.67 13.22
C LEU A 61 -0.33 -10.57 13.08
N LEU A 62 -0.99 -10.52 11.92
CA LEU A 62 -2.18 -11.32 11.63
C LEU A 62 -1.85 -12.73 11.16
N ALA A 63 -0.66 -12.98 10.61
CA ALA A 63 -0.22 -14.30 10.15
C ALA A 63 -0.27 -15.39 11.25
N PRO A 64 0.27 -15.18 12.47
CA PRO A 64 0.18 -16.18 13.54
C PRO A 64 -1.25 -16.39 14.03
N LEU A 65 -2.09 -15.33 14.06
CA LEU A 65 -3.52 -15.45 14.37
C LEU A 65 -4.26 -16.27 13.31
N GLY A 66 -3.94 -16.03 12.03
CA GLY A 66 -4.43 -16.84 10.92
C GLY A 66 -4.04 -18.30 11.09
N ASN A 67 -2.77 -18.58 11.41
CA ASN A 67 -2.28 -19.94 11.63
C ASN A 67 -2.94 -20.62 12.85
N ALA A 68 -3.12 -19.90 13.96
CA ALA A 68 -3.80 -20.42 15.15
C ALA A 68 -5.27 -20.78 14.86
N VAL A 69 -5.98 -19.93 14.11
CA VAL A 69 -7.36 -20.22 13.67
C VAL A 69 -7.40 -21.46 12.77
N LEU A 70 -6.37 -21.67 11.94
CA LEU A 70 -6.27 -22.84 11.07
C LEU A 70 -5.99 -24.14 11.81
N GLN A 71 -5.23 -24.09 12.91
CA GLN A 71 -4.96 -25.25 13.76
C GLN A 71 -6.10 -25.57 14.73
N SER A 72 -7.03 -24.63 14.95
CA SER A 72 -8.20 -24.81 15.83
C SER A 72 -9.43 -25.44 15.15
N GLN A 73 -9.34 -25.77 13.86
CA GLN A 73 -10.34 -26.55 13.12
C GLN A 73 -9.79 -27.95 12.84
#